data_AF-A0A553E4C8-F1
#
_entry.id   AF-A0A553E4C8-F1
#
_cell.length_a   1.000
_cell.length_b   1.000
_cell.length_c   1.000
_cell.angle_alpha   90.00
_cell.angle_beta   90.00
_cell.angle_gamma   90.00
#
_symmetry.space_group_name_H-M   'P 1'
#
loop_
_entity.id
_entity.type
_entity.pdbx_description
1 polymer ?
#
loop_
_entity_poly.entity_id
_entity_poly.type
_entity_poly.pdbx_seq_one_letter_code
_entity_poly.pdbx_strand_id
1 'polypeptide(L)' 'MKNDIKNVKKNYNLLENACKTPFEGIGQPEPLKANYSGYWSRRINQEHRIIYKVEEEQIVVISLYGHYQD' A
#
# COMPACT_ATOMS: atom_id res chain seq x y z
N MET A 1 19.28 -11.00 -1.15
CA MET A 1 18.87 -12.29 -0.52
C MET A 1 18.58 -12.27 0.99
N LYS A 2 19.11 -11.34 1.83
CA LYS A 2 18.67 -11.19 3.25
C LYS A 2 17.66 -10.05 3.48
N ASN A 3 17.51 -9.12 2.54
CA ASN A 3 16.60 -7.97 2.66
C ASN A 3 15.20 -8.22 2.06
N ASP A 4 15.03 -9.29 1.29
CA ASP A 4 13.82 -9.48 0.46
C ASP A 4 12.63 -9.98 1.29
N ILE A 5 12.86 -10.88 2.26
CA ILE A 5 11.79 -11.49 3.08
C ILE A 5 11.16 -10.47 4.04
N LYS A 6 11.95 -9.54 4.59
CA LYS A 6 11.44 -8.50 5.50
C LYS A 6 10.50 -7.54 4.78
N ASN A 7 10.84 -7.19 3.54
CA ASN A 7 10.01 -6.31 2.71
C ASN A 7 8.70 -7.00 2.31
N VAL A 8 8.73 -8.29 1.96
CA VAL A 8 7.53 -9.08 1.65
C VAL A 8 6.57 -9.14 2.84
N LYS A 9 7.05 -9.44 4.04
CA LYS A 9 6.20 -9.48 5.25
C LYS A 9 5.57 -8.12 5.56
N LYS A 10 6.32 -7.04 5.40
CA LYS A 10 5.81 -5.69 5.64
C LYS A 10 4.72 -5.31 4.63
N ASN A 11 4.95 -5.60 3.35
CA ASN A 11 3.99 -5.35 2.28
C ASN A 11 2.71 -6.16 2.51
N TYR A 12 2.83 -7.45 2.85
CA TYR A 12 1.69 -8.29 3.20
C TYR A 12 0.87 -7.69 4.35
N ASN A 13 1.53 -7.30 5.45
CA ASN A 13 0.83 -6.70 6.59
C ASN A 13 0.11 -5.40 6.23
N LEU A 14 0.72 -4.55 5.41
CA LEU A 14 0.10 -3.31 4.93
C LEU A 14 -1.13 -3.58 4.06
N LEU A 15 -1.06 -4.57 3.15
CA LEU A 15 -2.18 -4.97 2.31
C LEU A 15 -3.31 -5.59 3.14
N GLU A 16 -3.00 -6.50 4.04
CA GLU A 16 -3.99 -7.12 4.93
C GLU A 16 -4.68 -6.05 5.79
N ASN A 17 -3.92 -5.08 6.32
CA ASN A 17 -4.51 -3.98 7.08
C ASN A 17 -5.34 -3.04 6.19
N ALA A 18 -4.92 -2.77 4.95
CA ALA A 18 -5.72 -2.00 4.01
C ALA A 18 -7.08 -2.68 3.77
N CYS A 19 -7.13 -4.01 3.61
CA CYS A 19 -8.40 -4.73 3.44
C CYS A 19 -9.33 -4.63 4.65
N LYS A 20 -8.79 -4.59 5.88
CA LYS A 20 -9.58 -4.52 7.12
C LYS A 20 -10.02 -3.09 7.45
N THR A 21 -9.10 -2.13 7.31
CA THR A 21 -9.30 -0.75 7.73
C THR A 21 -8.77 0.20 6.66
N PRO A 22 -9.47 0.39 5.52
CA PRO A 22 -8.90 0.98 4.32
C PRO A 22 -8.38 2.41 4.47
N PHE A 23 -8.94 3.20 5.38
CA PHE A 23 -8.62 4.63 5.52
C PHE A 23 -7.83 4.96 6.79
N GLU A 24 -7.44 3.95 7.57
CA GLU A 24 -6.76 4.10 8.85
C GLU A 24 -5.78 2.96 9.15
N GLY A 25 -5.05 3.06 10.26
CA GLY A 25 -4.12 2.04 10.72
C GLY A 25 -2.70 2.23 10.21
N ILE A 26 -2.01 1.13 9.90
CA ILE A 26 -0.57 1.13 9.71
C ILE A 26 -0.15 1.71 8.35
N GLY A 27 1.05 2.31 8.33
CA GLY A 27 1.58 2.93 7.12
C GLY A 27 0.96 4.29 6.81
N GLN A 28 0.35 4.97 7.79
CA GLN A 28 -0.17 6.34 7.65
C GLN A 28 -0.98 6.54 6.36
N PRO A 29 -2.22 6.01 6.31
CA PRO A 29 -3.06 6.12 5.13
C PRO A 29 -3.35 7.58 4.82
N GLU A 30 -3.08 7.99 3.59
CA GLU A 30 -3.27 9.36 3.12
C GLU A 30 -4.05 9.36 1.81
N PRO A 31 -5.17 10.11 1.72
CA PRO A 31 -5.89 10.27 0.46
C PRO A 31 -5.05 11.09 -0.52
N LEU A 32 -4.94 10.60 -1.76
CA LEU A 32 -4.29 11.32 -2.83
C LEU A 32 -5.21 12.40 -3.40
N LYS A 33 -4.61 13.47 -3.94
CA LYS A 33 -5.30 14.68 -4.40
C LYS A 33 -5.24 14.82 -5.92
N ALA A 34 -6.01 15.78 -6.45
CA ALA A 34 -6.05 16.14 -7.87
C ALA A 34 -6.37 14.93 -8.77
N ASN A 35 -5.49 14.62 -9.73
CA ASN A 35 -5.68 13.53 -10.69
C ASN A 35 -5.75 12.13 -10.05
N TYR A 36 -5.36 12.00 -8.79
CA TYR A 36 -5.45 10.77 -8.01
C TYR A 36 -6.52 10.87 -6.90
N SER A 37 -7.50 11.75 -7.04
CA SER A 37 -8.65 11.76 -6.13
C SER A 37 -9.36 10.40 -6.14
N GLY A 38 -9.69 9.90 -4.96
CA GLY A 38 -10.27 8.55 -4.76
C GLY A 38 -9.23 7.45 -4.55
N TYR A 39 -7.94 7.71 -4.79
CA TYR A 39 -6.85 6.80 -4.44
C TYR A 39 -6.30 7.11 -3.04
N TRP A 40 -5.68 6.10 -2.46
CA TRP A 40 -5.08 6.13 -1.13
C TRP A 40 -3.66 5.61 -1.19
N SER A 41 -2.82 6.17 -0.33
CA SER A 41 -1.42 5.76 -0.20
C SER A 41 -1.10 5.29 1.21
N ARG A 42 -0.22 4.30 1.33
CA ARG A 42 0.38 3.86 2.60
C ARG A 42 1.89 3.77 2.48
N ARG A 43 2.60 4.19 3.52
CA ARG A 43 4.06 4.18 3.65
C ARG A 43 4.61 2.79 3.87
N ILE A 44 5.41 2.32 2.90
CA ILE A 44 6.25 1.12 3.07
C ILE A 44 7.51 1.51 3.83
N ASN A 45 8.19 2.58 3.43
CA ASN A 45 9.33 3.17 4.12
C ASN A 45 9.32 4.69 3.91
N GLN A 46 10.45 5.39 4.05
CA GLN A 46 10.51 6.84 3.83
C GLN A 46 10.18 7.21 2.37
N GLU A 47 10.60 6.39 1.42
CA GLU A 47 10.56 6.67 -0.02
C GLU A 47 9.36 6.02 -0.73
N HIS A 48 9.06 4.75 -0.42
CA HIS A 48 8.10 3.95 -1.15
C HIS A 48 6.70 3.95 -0.53
N ARG A 49 5.69 3.84 -1.39
CA ARG A 49 4.27 3.81 -1.03
C ARG A 49 3.55 2.64 -1.73
N ILE A 50 2.57 2.06 -1.06
CA ILE A 50 1.49 1.32 -1.71
C ILE A 50 0.45 2.34 -2.15
N ILE A 51 -0.02 2.24 -3.40
CA ILE A 51 -1.15 3.03 -3.89
C ILE A 51 -2.28 2.07 -4.22
N TYR A 52 -3.45 2.35 -3.68
CA TYR A 52 -4.65 1.54 -3.90
C TYR A 52 -5.90 2.40 -3.99
N LYS A 53 -6.98 1.80 -4.50
CA LYS A 53 -8.32 2.36 -4.52
C LYS A 53 -9.25 1.40 -3.81
N VAL A 54 -10.19 1.95 -3.04
CA VAL A 54 -11.27 1.16 -2.44
C VAL A 54 -12.44 1.20 -3.39
N GLU A 55 -12.90 0.02 -3.80
CA GLU A 55 -14.13 -0.19 -4.55
C GLU A 55 -15.07 -1.07 -3.71
N GLU A 56 -16.33 -1.21 -4.13
CA GLU A 56 -17.45 -1.71 -3.30
C GLU A 56 -17.08 -2.89 -2.38
N GLU A 57 -16.51 -3.96 -2.93
CA GLU A 57 -16.14 -5.16 -2.17
C GLU A 57 -14.65 -5.50 -2.25
N GLN A 58 -13.83 -4.61 -2.80
CA GLN A 58 -12.43 -4.92 -3.08
C GLN A 58 -11.49 -3.72 -2.96
N ILE A 59 -10.21 -4.03 -2.76
CA ILE A 59 -9.13 -3.07 -2.89
C ILE A 59 -8.38 -3.35 -4.18
N VAL A 60 -8.32 -2.35 -5.05
CA VAL A 60 -7.55 -2.40 -6.29
C VAL A 60 -6.18 -1.77 -6.04
N VAL A 61 -5.14 -2.59 -6.04
CA VAL A 61 -3.75 -2.13 -5.89
C VAL A 61 -3.23 -1.63 -7.23
N ILE A 62 -2.78 -0.38 -7.26
CA ILE A 62 -2.30 0.29 -8.48
C ILE A 62 -0.79 0.24 -8.58
N SER A 63 -0.12 0.38 -7.44
CA SER A 63 1.34 0.37 -7.38
C SER A 63 1.80 -0.18 -6.04
N LEU A 64 2.81 -1.05 -6.10
CA LEU A 64 3.46 -1.64 -4.95
C LEU A 64 4.94 -1.79 -5.29
N TYR A 65 5.79 -0.96 -4.68
CA TYR A 65 7.22 -0.99 -4.94
C TYR A 65 7.82 -2.34 -4.49
N GLY A 66 8.65 -2.94 -5.35
CA GLY A 66 9.31 -4.23 -5.09
C GLY A 66 8.72 -5.44 -5.81
N HIS A 67 7.88 -5.26 -6.85
CA HIS A 67 7.45 -6.39 -7.68
C HIS A 67 8.58 -6.84 -8.62
N TYR A 68 9.37 -7.81 -8.12
CA TYR A 68 10.28 -8.70 -8.84
C TYR A 68 11.12 -8.06 -9.95
N GLN A 69 12.06 -7.18 -9.59
CA GLN A 69 13.35 -6.99 -10.26
C GLN A 69 14.04 -5.77 -9.64
N ASP A 70 14.82 -6.03 -8.59
CA ASP A 70 16.05 -5.30 -8.25
C ASP A 70 17.03 -6.32 -7.65
#